data_AF-A0AA87ZMC7-F1
#
_entry.id   AF-A0AA87ZMC7-F1
#
_cell.length_a   1.000
_cell.length_b   1.000
_cell.length_c   1.000
_cell.angle_alpha   90.00
_cell.angle_beta   90.00
_cell.angle_gamma   90.00
#
_symmetry.space_group_name_H-M   'P 1'
#
loop_
_entity.id
_entity.type
_entity.pdbx_description
1 polymer ?
#
loop_
_entity_poly.entity_id
_entity_poly.type
_entity_poly.pdbx_seq_one_letter_code
_entity_poly.pdbx_strand_id
1 'polypeptide(L)'
;MADPYTMGWILASVLGLIALYYLVVKNKNHREPSPENESECVKSVAPVNEECRSKNGDADVIIVGAGVAGSALAHTLGKDGRRVHVIERELSEPDRIVGELLQPGGYLKLIELGLQDCVEEIDSQRVYGYALFKDGKDTRLSYPLEKFHSDVSGRSFHNGRFIQRMREKAASLPNVRLEQGTVTSLLEENGTIKGVQYKTKTGQELTAYAPLTIVCDGCFSNLRRSLCTPKPVASTINTLAGALYKVFCASPDQARKEMREACFDYLSLGGVFSEGPVSLLSGLNPRPLSLVCHFFAVAIFGVGRLLLPFPSPKRMWIGARLISSASGIIFPIIRAEGFRQMFFPVTVPAYYRAPPSK
;
A
#
# COMPACT_ATOMS: atom_id res chain seq x y z
N MET A 1 -11.74 15.51 41.29
CA MET A 1 -10.63 14.67 41.78
C MET A 1 -10.32 13.66 40.70
N ALA A 2 -9.13 13.73 40.10
CA ALA A 2 -8.71 12.76 39.07
C ALA A 2 -8.44 11.41 39.73
N ASP A 3 -8.96 10.35 39.13
CA ASP A 3 -8.81 8.96 39.58
C ASP A 3 -7.32 8.57 39.64
N PRO A 4 -6.77 8.04 40.74
CA PRO A 4 -5.36 7.64 40.87
C PRO A 4 -4.85 6.74 39.72
N TYR A 5 -5.73 6.00 39.04
CA TYR A 5 -5.36 5.23 37.84
C TYR A 5 -5.01 6.13 36.64
N THR A 6 -5.72 7.25 36.43
CA THR A 6 -5.48 8.17 35.30
C THR A 6 -4.13 8.87 35.38
N MET A 7 -3.65 9.22 36.58
CA MET A 7 -2.31 9.78 36.77
C MET A 7 -1.21 8.75 36.49
N GLY A 8 -1.45 7.47 36.84
CA GLY A 8 -0.53 6.36 36.51
C GLY A 8 -0.36 6.16 35.00
N TRP A 9 -1.45 6.27 34.24
CA TRP A 9 -1.42 6.17 32.77
C TRP A 9 -0.67 7.33 32.10
N ILE A 10 -0.84 8.56 32.60
CA ILE A 10 -0.13 9.73 32.06
C ILE A 10 1.38 9.58 32.33
N LEU A 11 1.77 9.20 33.55
CA LEU A 11 3.17 9.04 33.92
C LEU A 11 3.86 7.92 33.11
N ALA A 12 3.18 6.79 32.92
CA ALA A 12 3.70 5.67 32.12
C ALA A 12 3.85 6.04 30.64
N SER A 13 2.92 6.85 30.11
CA SER A 13 2.96 7.32 28.72
C SER A 13 4.12 8.30 28.47
N VAL A 14 4.37 9.22 29.42
CA VAL A 14 5.50 10.17 29.34
C VAL A 14 6.84 9.45 29.44
N LEU A 15 6.98 8.49 30.38
CA LEU A 15 8.19 7.69 30.51
C LEU A 15 8.45 6.80 29.29
N GLY A 16 7.39 6.25 28.68
CA GLY A 16 7.46 5.51 27.43
C GLY A 16 7.98 6.35 26.26
N LEU A 17 7.53 7.60 26.14
CA LEU A 17 7.99 8.54 25.11
C LEU A 17 9.45 8.98 25.31
N ILE A 18 9.90 9.15 26.55
CA ILE A 18 11.30 9.49 26.87
C ILE A 18 12.23 8.30 26.55
N ALA A 19 11.83 7.08 26.89
CA ALA A 19 12.59 5.87 26.53
C ALA A 19 12.67 5.68 25.01
N LEU A 20 11.57 5.97 24.29
CA LEU A 20 11.52 5.98 22.84
C LEU A 20 12.52 6.97 22.23
N TYR A 21 12.59 8.19 22.77
CA TYR A 21 13.54 9.22 22.33
C TYR A 21 15.01 8.76 22.47
N TYR A 22 15.37 8.18 23.61
CA TYR A 22 16.75 7.72 23.85
C TYR A 22 17.16 6.51 23.01
N LEU A 23 16.24 5.58 22.73
CA LEU A 23 16.51 4.41 21.89
C LEU A 23 16.69 4.77 20.41
N VAL A 24 15.98 5.80 19.92
CA VAL A 24 16.07 6.28 18.53
C VAL A 24 17.40 7.01 18.26
N VAL A 25 17.91 7.77 19.24
CA VAL A 25 19.13 8.57 19.07
C VAL A 25 20.40 7.72 19.06
N LYS A 26 20.40 6.52 19.66
CA LYS A 26 21.63 5.73 19.87
C LYS A 26 22.01 4.77 18.73
N ASN A 27 21.18 4.57 17.70
CA ASN A 27 21.44 3.55 16.66
C ASN A 27 21.90 4.13 15.31
N LYS A 28 23.14 4.65 15.30
CA LYS A 28 23.91 4.96 14.08
C LYS A 28 25.01 3.91 13.93
N ASN A 29 24.81 2.97 13.01
CA ASN A 29 25.83 2.35 12.16
C ASN A 29 25.21 1.20 11.39
N HIS A 30 25.14 1.30 10.05
CA HIS A 30 25.47 0.19 9.15
C HIS A 30 25.52 0.70 7.70
N ARG A 31 26.52 0.18 6.97
CA ARG A 31 26.93 0.49 5.60
C ARG A 31 25.96 -0.05 4.55
N GLU A 32 25.79 0.70 3.46
CA GLU A 32 25.09 0.29 2.25
C GLU A 32 25.97 -0.64 1.38
N PRO A 33 25.39 -1.63 0.67
CA PRO A 33 26.09 -2.39 -0.36
C PRO A 33 25.91 -1.77 -1.76
N SER A 34 26.94 -1.92 -2.59
CA SER A 34 27.06 -1.47 -3.98
C SER A 34 26.21 -2.29 -4.97
N PRO A 35 25.74 -1.70 -6.09
CA PRO A 35 25.01 -2.44 -7.12
C PRO A 35 25.94 -2.87 -8.27
N GLU A 36 25.86 -4.14 -8.67
CA GLU A 36 26.36 -4.62 -9.97
C GLU A 36 25.32 -5.55 -10.62
N ASN A 37 24.83 -5.14 -11.79
CA ASN A 37 24.74 -5.90 -13.06
C ASN A 37 23.62 -5.33 -13.95
N GLU A 38 24.01 -4.94 -15.17
CA GLU A 38 23.10 -4.44 -16.22
C GLU A 38 22.07 -5.50 -16.63
N SER A 39 20.83 -5.04 -16.84
CA SER A 39 19.66 -5.87 -17.14
C SER A 39 19.30 -5.79 -18.62
N GLU A 40 19.16 -6.95 -19.25
CA GLU A 40 18.77 -7.21 -20.66
C GLU A 40 17.36 -6.68 -21.06
N CYS A 41 16.65 -5.99 -20.17
CA CYS A 41 15.26 -5.51 -20.35
C CYS A 41 15.15 -4.09 -20.92
N VAL A 42 16.29 -3.41 -21.11
CA VAL A 42 16.39 -2.10 -21.77
C VAL A 42 17.18 -2.30 -23.05
N LYS A 43 16.59 -1.89 -24.18
CA LYS A 43 17.29 -1.93 -25.47
C LYS A 43 17.69 -0.50 -25.86
N SER A 44 19.00 -0.26 -25.91
CA SER A 44 19.55 0.96 -26.50
C SER A 44 19.28 0.95 -28.00
N VAL A 45 18.51 1.92 -28.47
CA VAL A 45 18.28 2.09 -29.91
C VAL A 45 19.41 2.96 -30.45
N ALA A 46 20.11 2.51 -31.50
CA ALA A 46 21.09 3.34 -32.19
C ALA A 46 20.39 4.56 -32.82
N PRO A 47 21.04 5.74 -32.93
CA PRO A 47 20.47 6.88 -33.63
C PRO A 47 20.41 6.54 -35.12
N VAL A 48 19.29 5.96 -35.56
CA VAL A 48 18.98 5.86 -36.97
C VAL A 48 18.53 7.25 -37.38
N ASN A 49 19.22 7.85 -38.35
CA ASN A 49 18.83 9.11 -39.00
C ASN A 49 17.58 8.94 -39.87
N GLU A 50 16.55 8.32 -39.31
CA GLU A 50 15.18 8.41 -39.76
C GLU A 50 14.43 9.02 -38.60
N GLU A 51 13.79 10.17 -38.81
CA GLU A 51 12.67 10.56 -37.97
C GLU A 51 11.66 9.40 -38.03
N CYS A 52 11.75 8.46 -37.09
CA CYS A 52 10.82 7.35 -36.92
C CYS A 52 9.51 7.90 -36.33
N ARG A 53 8.93 8.88 -37.01
CA ARG A 53 7.51 9.17 -36.95
C ARG A 53 6.81 8.02 -37.65
N SER A 54 6.31 7.08 -36.87
CA SER A 54 5.24 6.22 -37.33
C SER A 54 4.15 7.12 -37.93
N LYS A 55 3.94 7.03 -39.24
CA LYS A 55 2.86 7.73 -39.95
C LYS A 55 1.52 7.11 -39.55
N ASN A 56 1.02 7.45 -38.35
CA ASN A 56 -0.40 7.55 -37.94
C ASN A 56 -0.55 7.45 -36.41
N GLY A 57 -1.20 8.44 -35.79
CA GLY A 57 -1.95 8.21 -34.54
C GLY A 57 -1.16 7.98 -33.24
N ASP A 58 -0.04 8.70 -33.03
CA ASP A 58 0.81 8.56 -31.82
C ASP A 58 0.00 8.63 -30.51
N ALA A 59 0.31 7.76 -29.56
CA ALA A 59 -0.20 7.86 -28.20
C ALA A 59 0.56 8.96 -27.43
N ASP A 60 -0.13 9.69 -26.57
CA ASP A 60 0.52 10.60 -25.61
C ASP A 60 1.10 9.81 -24.43
N VAL A 61 0.47 8.67 -24.09
CA VAL A 61 0.89 7.82 -22.98
C VAL A 61 0.76 6.35 -23.36
N ILE A 62 1.80 5.57 -23.10
CA ILE A 62 1.75 4.10 -23.12
C ILE A 62 1.61 3.60 -21.69
N ILE A 63 0.64 2.70 -21.45
CA ILE A 63 0.46 2.00 -20.19
C ILE A 63 0.74 0.51 -20.39
N VAL A 64 1.71 -0.02 -19.66
CA VAL A 64 2.06 -1.45 -19.70
C VAL A 64 1.30 -2.19 -18.61
N GLY A 65 0.31 -3.00 -19.01
CA GLY A 65 -0.57 -3.76 -18.12
C GLY A 65 -1.91 -3.05 -17.85
N ALA A 66 -3.01 -3.79 -18.03
CA ALA A 66 -4.38 -3.35 -17.79
C ALA A 66 -4.98 -4.05 -16.56
N GLY A 67 -4.23 -4.07 -15.46
CA GLY A 67 -4.72 -4.45 -14.13
C GLY A 67 -5.50 -3.31 -13.46
N VAL A 68 -5.58 -3.33 -12.12
CA VAL A 68 -6.26 -2.27 -11.33
C VAL A 68 -5.67 -0.88 -11.64
N ALA A 69 -4.35 -0.73 -11.48
CA ALA A 69 -3.67 0.55 -11.66
C ALA A 69 -3.73 1.03 -13.12
N GLY A 70 -3.39 0.16 -14.06
CA GLY A 70 -3.35 0.50 -15.48
C GLY A 70 -4.70 0.89 -16.05
N SER A 71 -5.76 0.13 -15.73
CA SER A 71 -7.12 0.43 -16.22
C SER A 71 -7.69 1.71 -15.58
N ALA A 72 -7.49 1.91 -14.27
CA ALA A 72 -7.91 3.14 -13.60
C ALA A 72 -7.20 4.38 -14.18
N LEU A 73 -5.90 4.27 -14.42
CA LEU A 73 -5.10 5.33 -15.00
C LEU A 73 -5.47 5.61 -16.45
N ALA A 74 -5.70 4.57 -17.25
CA ALA A 74 -6.14 4.70 -18.64
C ALA A 74 -7.47 5.44 -18.73
N HIS A 75 -8.45 5.09 -17.89
CA HIS A 75 -9.73 5.78 -17.83
C HIS A 75 -9.58 7.25 -17.42
N THR A 76 -8.76 7.53 -16.40
CA THR A 76 -8.54 8.90 -15.90
C THR A 76 -7.86 9.78 -16.94
N LEU A 77 -6.74 9.32 -17.53
CA LEU A 77 -6.03 10.04 -18.58
C LEU A 77 -6.88 10.19 -19.85
N GLY A 78 -7.69 9.17 -20.15
CA GLY A 78 -8.66 9.22 -21.24
C GLY A 78 -9.71 10.32 -21.03
N LYS A 79 -10.28 10.44 -19.82
CA LYS A 79 -11.21 11.53 -19.48
C LYS A 79 -10.57 12.91 -19.58
N ASP A 80 -9.27 13.00 -19.30
CA ASP A 80 -8.48 14.22 -19.47
C ASP A 80 -8.08 14.51 -20.94
N GLY A 81 -8.58 13.70 -21.90
CA GLY A 81 -8.39 13.92 -23.34
C GLY A 81 -7.07 13.40 -23.90
N ARG A 82 -6.28 12.62 -23.13
CA ARG A 82 -5.01 12.05 -23.60
C ARG A 82 -5.23 10.85 -24.49
N ARG A 83 -4.43 10.70 -25.55
CA ARG A 83 -4.39 9.48 -26.37
C ARG A 83 -3.62 8.41 -25.61
N VAL A 84 -4.32 7.41 -25.08
CA VAL A 84 -3.72 6.37 -24.23
C VAL A 84 -3.67 5.05 -25.00
N HIS A 85 -2.49 4.43 -25.06
CA HIS A 85 -2.33 3.07 -25.58
C HIS A 85 -1.97 2.14 -24.42
N VAL A 86 -2.88 1.23 -24.10
CA VAL A 86 -2.70 0.23 -23.05
C VAL A 86 -2.36 -1.10 -23.69
N ILE A 87 -1.26 -1.72 -23.25
CA ILE A 87 -0.80 -3.02 -23.75
C ILE A 87 -0.88 -4.02 -22.60
N GLU A 88 -1.79 -4.99 -22.69
CA GLU A 88 -2.00 -6.03 -21.69
C GLU A 88 -1.72 -7.41 -22.26
N ARG A 89 -1.00 -8.25 -21.50
CA ARG A 89 -0.62 -9.59 -21.92
C ARG A 89 -1.83 -10.46 -22.24
N GLU A 90 -2.84 -10.42 -21.36
CA GLU A 90 -4.05 -11.21 -21.50
C GLU A 90 -5.32 -10.40 -21.17
N LEU A 91 -6.19 -10.24 -22.17
CA LEU A 91 -7.44 -9.49 -22.06
C LEU A 91 -8.63 -10.34 -21.61
N SER A 92 -8.48 -11.67 -21.57
CA SER A 92 -9.48 -12.54 -20.95
C SER A 92 -9.62 -12.25 -19.44
N GLU A 93 -10.72 -12.73 -18.86
CA GLU A 93 -11.00 -12.56 -17.44
C GLU A 93 -9.89 -13.23 -16.60
N PRO A 94 -9.19 -12.49 -15.72
CA PRO A 94 -8.17 -13.10 -14.87
C PRO A 94 -8.77 -14.07 -13.84
N ASP A 95 -8.29 -15.31 -13.84
CA ASP A 95 -8.56 -16.27 -12.76
C ASP A 95 -7.44 -16.23 -11.71
N ARG A 96 -7.70 -15.57 -10.58
CA ARG A 96 -6.72 -15.33 -9.51
C ARG A 96 -7.39 -15.21 -8.15
N ILE A 97 -6.70 -15.68 -7.11
CA ILE A 97 -7.12 -15.57 -5.71
C ILE A 97 -6.74 -14.24 -5.02
N VAL A 98 -6.16 -13.29 -5.74
CA VAL A 98 -5.62 -12.04 -5.17
C VAL A 98 -6.51 -10.86 -5.50
N GLY A 99 -6.62 -9.90 -4.58
CA GLY A 99 -7.31 -8.63 -4.83
C GLY A 99 -8.85 -8.74 -4.88
N GLU A 100 -9.42 -9.58 -4.02
CA GLU A 100 -10.86 -9.83 -3.91
C GLU A 100 -11.55 -9.01 -2.81
N LEU A 101 -10.82 -8.12 -2.13
CA LEU A 101 -11.35 -7.18 -1.14
C LEU A 101 -10.80 -5.77 -1.41
N LEU A 102 -11.69 -4.85 -1.79
CA LEU A 102 -11.45 -3.43 -1.85
C LEU A 102 -11.83 -2.78 -0.52
N GLN A 103 -10.83 -2.21 0.15
CA GLN A 103 -11.02 -1.48 1.40
C GLN A 103 -11.87 -0.22 1.20
N PRO A 104 -12.59 0.27 2.24
CA PRO A 104 -13.33 1.53 2.21
C PRO A 104 -12.57 2.71 1.57
N GLY A 105 -11.31 2.93 1.97
CA GLY A 105 -10.46 3.99 1.42
C GLY A 105 -10.13 3.79 -0.06
N GLY A 106 -9.98 2.54 -0.51
CA GLY A 106 -9.83 2.22 -1.92
C GLY A 106 -11.12 2.47 -2.72
N TYR A 107 -12.27 2.14 -2.14
CA TYR A 107 -13.57 2.39 -2.77
C TYR A 107 -13.88 3.89 -2.87
N LEU A 108 -13.55 4.67 -1.85
CA LEU A 108 -13.56 6.15 -1.90
C LEU A 108 -12.75 6.69 -3.10
N LYS A 109 -11.55 6.16 -3.34
CA LYS A 109 -10.75 6.54 -4.51
C LYS A 109 -11.37 6.10 -5.82
N LEU A 110 -12.06 4.97 -5.85
CA LEU A 110 -12.84 4.54 -7.01
C LEU A 110 -13.96 5.54 -7.34
N ILE A 111 -14.67 6.04 -6.33
CA ILE A 111 -15.70 7.09 -6.47
C ILE A 111 -15.08 8.39 -6.98
N GLU A 112 -13.96 8.84 -6.41
CA GLU A 112 -13.26 10.05 -6.85
C GLU A 112 -12.84 9.99 -8.33
N LEU A 113 -12.48 8.81 -8.82
CA LEU A 113 -12.09 8.58 -10.22
C LEU A 113 -13.30 8.39 -11.16
N GLY A 114 -14.52 8.23 -10.63
CA GLY A 114 -15.72 7.93 -11.42
C GLY A 114 -15.78 6.49 -11.93
N LEU A 115 -15.20 5.55 -11.16
CA LEU A 115 -15.07 4.13 -11.48
C LEU A 115 -15.87 3.23 -10.50
N GLN A 116 -16.72 3.82 -9.67
CA GLN A 116 -17.49 3.09 -8.65
C GLN A 116 -18.49 2.09 -9.23
N ASP A 117 -18.97 2.29 -10.46
CA ASP A 117 -19.87 1.36 -11.16
C ASP A 117 -19.15 0.06 -11.59
N CYS A 118 -17.82 0.03 -11.56
CA CYS A 118 -17.05 -1.18 -11.86
C CYS A 118 -17.20 -2.28 -10.81
N VAL A 119 -17.72 -1.97 -9.61
CA VAL A 119 -18.06 -2.98 -8.59
C VAL A 119 -19.55 -3.34 -8.59
N GLU A 120 -20.35 -2.75 -9.47
CA GLU A 120 -21.77 -3.08 -9.64
C GLU A 120 -21.93 -4.19 -10.67
N GLU A 121 -23.03 -4.94 -10.59
CA GLU A 121 -23.38 -6.02 -11.54
C GLU A 121 -22.36 -7.18 -11.64
N ILE A 122 -21.43 -7.30 -10.69
CA ILE A 122 -20.43 -8.38 -10.62
C ILE A 122 -20.62 -9.33 -9.43
N ASP A 123 -21.79 -9.27 -8.77
CA ASP A 123 -22.09 -9.98 -7.52
C ASP A 123 -21.14 -9.58 -6.37
N SER A 124 -20.85 -8.27 -6.28
CA SER A 124 -20.01 -7.76 -5.21
C SER A 124 -20.76 -7.72 -3.87
N GLN A 125 -20.06 -8.10 -2.81
CA GLN A 125 -20.57 -8.12 -1.45
C GLN A 125 -20.08 -6.89 -0.69
N ARG A 126 -21.00 -6.22 0.02
CA ARG A 126 -20.64 -5.11 0.92
C ARG A 126 -19.94 -5.67 2.16
N VAL A 127 -18.83 -5.06 2.54
CA VAL A 127 -18.03 -5.47 3.69
C VAL A 127 -18.00 -4.34 4.72
N TYR A 128 -18.55 -4.60 5.90
CA TYR A 128 -18.69 -3.61 6.97
C TYR A 128 -17.60 -3.68 8.03
N GLY A 129 -16.68 -4.65 7.92
CA GLY A 129 -15.63 -4.86 8.89
C GLY A 129 -15.13 -6.30 8.89
N TYR A 130 -14.59 -6.73 10.01
CA TYR A 130 -14.02 -8.07 10.20
C TYR A 130 -14.58 -8.74 11.45
N ALA A 131 -14.55 -10.08 11.46
CA ALA A 131 -14.68 -10.88 12.66
C ALA A 131 -13.32 -11.53 12.96
N LEU A 132 -12.84 -11.39 14.18
CA LEU A 132 -11.64 -12.05 14.67
C LEU A 132 -12.03 -13.19 15.59
N PHE A 133 -11.46 -14.38 15.38
CA PHE A 133 -11.68 -15.55 16.21
C PHE A 133 -10.35 -16.03 16.78
N LYS A 134 -10.29 -16.25 18.10
CA LYS A 134 -9.09 -16.72 18.77
C LYS A 134 -9.43 -17.52 20.02
N ASP A 135 -8.97 -18.77 20.09
CA ASP A 135 -9.09 -19.64 21.26
C ASP A 135 -10.51 -19.69 21.86
N GLY A 136 -11.52 -19.80 20.99
CA GLY A 136 -12.94 -19.85 21.37
C GLY A 136 -13.57 -18.49 21.70
N LYS A 137 -12.81 -17.40 21.67
CA LYS A 137 -13.32 -16.02 21.76
C LYS A 137 -13.52 -15.44 20.36
N ASP A 138 -14.46 -14.51 20.24
CA ASP A 138 -14.66 -13.71 19.04
C ASP A 138 -14.80 -12.21 19.35
N THR A 139 -14.43 -11.37 18.39
CA THR A 139 -14.69 -9.93 18.41
C THR A 139 -14.99 -9.41 17.01
N ARG A 140 -15.81 -8.36 16.94
CA ARG A 140 -16.20 -7.71 15.68
C ARG A 140 -15.50 -6.36 15.55
N LEU A 141 -14.90 -6.14 14.40
CA LEU A 141 -14.18 -4.91 14.06
C LEU A 141 -14.92 -4.19 12.94
N SER A 142 -15.81 -3.26 13.32
CA SER A 142 -16.58 -2.47 12.36
C SER A 142 -15.73 -1.37 11.75
N TYR A 143 -15.91 -1.12 10.45
CA TYR A 143 -15.37 0.08 9.81
C TYR A 143 -16.05 1.34 10.36
N PRO A 144 -15.31 2.44 10.56
CA PRO A 144 -15.87 3.71 11.03
C PRO A 144 -16.53 4.48 9.88
N LEU A 145 -17.72 4.05 9.47
CA LEU A 145 -18.41 4.53 8.27
C LEU A 145 -19.35 5.73 8.54
N GLU A 146 -19.70 5.98 9.79
CA GLU A 146 -20.72 6.96 10.21
C GLU A 146 -20.38 8.40 9.82
N LYS A 147 -19.09 8.67 9.55
CA LYS A 147 -18.57 9.98 9.18
C LYS A 147 -18.67 10.28 7.69
N PHE A 148 -19.17 9.35 6.88
CA PHE A 148 -19.25 9.47 5.42
C PHE A 148 -20.69 9.53 4.95
N HIS A 149 -20.98 10.46 4.02
CA HIS A 149 -22.31 10.66 3.46
C HIS A 149 -22.67 9.65 2.37
N SER A 150 -21.67 9.10 1.68
CA SER A 150 -21.83 8.02 0.71
C SER A 150 -21.60 6.66 1.36
N ASP A 151 -22.19 5.62 0.79
CA ASP A 151 -21.85 4.25 1.18
C ASP A 151 -20.41 3.95 0.77
N VAL A 152 -19.50 4.00 1.74
CA VAL A 152 -18.07 3.73 1.55
C VAL A 152 -17.65 2.42 2.18
N SER A 153 -18.60 1.53 2.47
CA SER A 153 -18.28 0.17 2.93
C SER A 153 -17.34 -0.53 1.95
N GLY A 154 -16.54 -1.48 2.44
CA GLY A 154 -15.68 -2.27 1.58
C GLY A 154 -16.48 -3.06 0.54
N ARG A 155 -15.80 -3.56 -0.48
CA ARG A 155 -16.40 -4.39 -1.52
C ARG A 155 -15.57 -5.64 -1.69
N SER A 156 -16.20 -6.80 -1.59
CA SER A 156 -15.58 -8.07 -1.96
C SER A 156 -16.21 -8.60 -3.24
N PHE A 157 -15.41 -9.20 -4.11
CA PHE A 157 -15.83 -9.62 -5.44
C PHE A 157 -14.82 -10.61 -6.03
N HIS A 158 -15.22 -11.34 -7.07
CA HIS A 158 -14.28 -12.05 -7.93
C HIS A 158 -13.38 -11.04 -8.65
N ASN A 159 -12.07 -11.16 -8.46
CA ASN A 159 -11.10 -10.20 -9.01
C ASN A 159 -11.21 -10.07 -10.54
N GLY A 160 -11.40 -11.20 -11.24
CA GLY A 160 -11.52 -11.24 -12.69
C GLY A 160 -12.62 -10.33 -13.23
N ARG A 161 -13.84 -10.48 -12.70
CA ARG A 161 -15.00 -9.66 -13.04
C ARG A 161 -14.75 -8.17 -12.82
N PHE A 162 -14.16 -7.80 -11.68
CA PHE A 162 -13.82 -6.40 -11.40
C PHE A 162 -12.82 -5.84 -12.42
N ILE A 163 -11.77 -6.58 -12.76
CA ILE A 163 -10.79 -6.17 -13.76
C ILE A 163 -11.44 -6.00 -15.14
N GLN A 164 -12.36 -6.88 -15.54
CA GLN A 164 -13.07 -6.75 -16.81
C GLN A 164 -13.92 -5.48 -16.85
N ARG A 165 -14.70 -5.19 -15.80
CA ARG A 165 -15.45 -3.92 -15.71
C ARG A 165 -14.55 -2.69 -15.82
N MET A 166 -13.39 -2.71 -15.15
CA MET A 166 -12.41 -1.62 -15.22
C MET A 166 -11.84 -1.44 -16.64
N ARG A 167 -11.54 -2.54 -17.34
CA ARG A 167 -11.03 -2.53 -18.73
C ARG A 167 -12.10 -2.03 -19.70
N GLU A 168 -13.33 -2.52 -19.59
CA GLU A 168 -14.49 -2.06 -20.38
C GLU A 168 -14.73 -0.56 -20.19
N LYS A 169 -14.71 -0.08 -18.95
CA LYS A 169 -14.90 1.32 -18.62
C LYS A 169 -13.79 2.21 -19.21
N ALA A 170 -12.54 1.76 -19.19
CA ALA A 170 -11.44 2.47 -19.84
C ALA A 170 -11.59 2.47 -21.37
N ALA A 171 -11.88 1.32 -21.98
CA ALA A 171 -12.03 1.15 -23.42
C ALA A 171 -13.28 1.82 -24.01
N SER A 172 -14.26 2.20 -23.18
CA SER A 172 -15.42 2.99 -23.61
C SER A 172 -15.06 4.41 -24.10
N LEU A 173 -13.86 4.89 -23.78
CA LEU A 173 -13.38 6.20 -24.19
C LEU A 173 -12.71 6.12 -25.58
N PRO A 174 -13.06 6.99 -26.54
CA PRO A 174 -12.58 6.89 -27.93
C PRO A 174 -11.08 7.11 -28.10
N ASN A 175 -10.44 7.75 -27.13
CA ASN A 175 -9.02 8.05 -27.07
C ASN A 175 -8.20 7.04 -26.25
N VAL A 176 -8.82 5.94 -25.78
CA VAL A 176 -8.15 4.85 -25.09
C VAL A 176 -8.15 3.61 -25.98
N ARG A 177 -6.96 3.21 -26.44
CA ARG A 177 -6.75 1.97 -27.20
C ARG A 177 -6.23 0.89 -26.26
N LEU A 178 -7.02 -0.17 -26.06
CA LEU A 178 -6.60 -1.36 -25.33
C LEU A 178 -6.18 -2.46 -26.32
N GLU A 179 -4.97 -2.98 -26.17
CA GLU A 179 -4.38 -3.96 -27.08
C GLU A 179 -3.81 -5.16 -26.32
N GLN A 180 -4.03 -6.36 -26.87
CA GLN A 180 -3.45 -7.57 -26.34
C GLN A 180 -2.02 -7.78 -26.86
N GLY A 181 -1.05 -7.70 -25.97
CA GLY A 181 0.36 -7.90 -26.27
C GLY A 181 1.22 -8.02 -25.02
N THR A 182 2.37 -8.68 -25.14
CA THR A 182 3.35 -8.80 -24.05
C THR A 182 4.49 -7.83 -24.28
N VAL A 183 4.58 -6.79 -23.44
CA VAL A 183 5.75 -5.89 -23.46
C VAL A 183 6.98 -6.66 -23.00
N THR A 184 8.04 -6.63 -23.82
CA THR A 184 9.28 -7.37 -23.59
C THR A 184 10.43 -6.47 -23.13
N SER A 185 10.48 -5.23 -23.60
CA SER A 185 11.56 -4.30 -23.24
C SER A 185 11.14 -2.84 -23.38
N LEU A 186 11.82 -1.97 -22.64
CA LEU A 186 11.74 -0.52 -22.82
C LEU A 186 12.70 -0.07 -23.91
N LEU A 187 12.27 0.92 -24.70
CA LEU A 187 13.12 1.55 -25.71
C LEU A 187 13.73 2.81 -25.12
N GLU A 188 15.05 2.82 -24.99
CA GLU A 188 15.79 3.93 -24.41
C GLU A 188 16.71 4.56 -25.45
N GLU A 189 16.69 5.89 -25.47
CA GLU A 189 17.56 6.72 -26.28
C GLU A 189 18.12 7.84 -25.40
N ASN A 190 19.46 7.91 -25.30
CA ASN A 190 20.17 8.93 -24.51
C ASN A 190 19.64 9.09 -23.07
N GLY A 191 19.44 7.98 -22.34
CA GLY A 191 18.93 8.04 -20.96
C GLY A 191 17.42 8.25 -20.85
N THR A 192 16.70 8.38 -21.96
CA THR A 192 15.27 8.71 -22.00
C THR A 192 14.46 7.58 -22.61
N ILE A 193 13.44 7.10 -21.89
CA ILE A 193 12.50 6.12 -22.42
C ILE A 193 11.62 6.77 -23.50
N LYS A 194 11.61 6.21 -24.70
CA LYS A 194 10.84 6.68 -25.86
C LYS A 194 9.61 5.82 -26.18
N GLY A 195 9.51 4.65 -25.56
CA GLY A 195 8.45 3.70 -25.88
C GLY A 195 8.72 2.30 -25.36
N VAL A 196 8.07 1.33 -25.99
CA VAL A 196 8.15 -0.09 -25.64
C VAL A 196 8.23 -0.96 -26.87
N GLN A 197 8.94 -2.08 -26.75
CA GLN A 197 8.82 -3.21 -27.67
C GLN A 197 7.89 -4.25 -27.04
N TYR A 198 6.99 -4.81 -27.85
CA TYR A 198 6.03 -5.81 -27.40
C TYR A 198 5.76 -6.87 -28.47
N LYS A 199 5.29 -8.03 -28.02
CA LYS A 199 4.88 -9.14 -28.89
C LYS A 199 3.36 -9.24 -28.91
N THR A 200 2.77 -9.27 -30.09
CA THR A 200 1.35 -9.56 -30.25
C THR A 200 1.06 -11.03 -29.94
N LYS A 201 -0.22 -11.40 -29.86
CA LYS A 201 -0.65 -12.81 -29.68
C LYS A 201 -0.13 -13.74 -30.80
N THR A 202 0.12 -13.22 -32.00
CA THR A 202 0.66 -13.98 -33.14
C THR A 202 2.19 -14.13 -33.09
N GLY A 203 2.85 -13.54 -32.09
CA GLY A 203 4.31 -13.56 -31.93
C GLY A 203 5.05 -12.48 -32.72
N GLN A 204 4.33 -11.59 -33.43
CA GLN A 204 4.94 -10.47 -34.15
C GLN A 204 5.51 -9.46 -33.14
N GLU A 205 6.78 -9.11 -33.30
CA GLU A 205 7.41 -8.01 -32.56
C GLU A 205 7.01 -6.67 -33.17
N LEU A 206 6.44 -5.80 -32.33
CA LEU A 206 6.04 -4.45 -32.67
C LEU A 206 6.65 -3.46 -31.68
N THR A 207 6.65 -2.20 -32.10
CA THR A 207 7.10 -1.08 -31.29
C THR A 207 5.98 -0.05 -31.16
N ALA A 208 5.84 0.52 -29.97
CA ALA A 208 5.01 1.69 -29.73
C ALA A 208 5.84 2.80 -29.09
N TYR A 209 5.64 4.04 -29.54
CA TYR A 209 6.32 5.23 -29.04
C TYR A 209 5.33 6.15 -28.34
N ALA A 210 5.77 6.77 -27.24
CA ALA A 210 5.04 7.82 -26.55
C ALA A 210 6.01 8.66 -25.71
N PRO A 211 5.71 9.94 -25.47
CA PRO A 211 6.53 10.79 -24.60
C PRO A 211 6.51 10.33 -23.14
N LEU A 212 5.53 9.53 -22.72
CA LEU A 212 5.45 8.95 -21.38
C LEU A 212 5.05 7.46 -21.44
N THR A 213 5.85 6.61 -20.79
CA THR A 213 5.55 5.18 -20.58
C THR A 213 5.35 4.92 -19.10
N ILE A 214 4.24 4.29 -18.73
CA ILE A 214 3.89 3.97 -17.35
C ILE A 214 3.79 2.46 -17.19
N VAL A 215 4.66 1.88 -16.35
CA VAL A 215 4.72 0.44 -16.13
C VAL A 215 3.80 0.03 -14.97
N CYS A 216 2.79 -0.78 -15.28
CA CYS A 216 1.73 -1.26 -14.38
C CYS A 216 1.52 -2.79 -14.48
N ASP A 217 2.59 -3.54 -14.78
CA ASP A 217 2.59 -5.00 -15.05
C ASP A 217 2.57 -5.88 -13.78
N GLY A 218 2.39 -5.27 -12.60
CA GLY A 218 2.07 -5.96 -11.35
C GLY A 218 3.27 -6.47 -10.54
N CYS A 219 2.99 -7.35 -9.58
CA CYS A 219 3.96 -7.78 -8.56
C CYS A 219 5.13 -8.60 -9.14
N PHE A 220 4.95 -9.25 -10.30
CA PHE A 220 5.97 -10.01 -11.02
C PHE A 220 6.58 -9.25 -12.21
N SER A 221 6.60 -7.92 -12.14
CA SER A 221 7.16 -7.06 -13.18
C SER A 221 8.56 -7.48 -13.62
N ASN A 222 8.72 -7.71 -14.92
CA ASN A 222 10.03 -8.00 -15.52
C ASN A 222 10.85 -6.72 -15.74
N LEU A 223 10.17 -5.56 -15.83
CA LEU A 223 10.78 -4.26 -16.11
C LEU A 223 11.25 -3.53 -14.84
N ARG A 224 10.84 -3.99 -13.65
CA ARG A 224 11.14 -3.29 -12.39
C ARG A 224 12.63 -3.14 -12.12
N ARG A 225 13.42 -4.18 -12.42
CA ARG A 225 14.86 -4.20 -12.11
C ARG A 225 15.66 -3.16 -12.88
N SER A 226 15.25 -2.82 -14.11
CA SER A 226 15.90 -1.77 -14.89
C SER A 226 15.47 -0.37 -14.47
N LEU A 227 14.26 -0.20 -13.95
CA LEU A 227 13.71 1.11 -13.60
C LEU A 227 14.02 1.56 -12.16
N CYS A 228 14.21 0.64 -11.22
CA CYS A 228 14.28 0.97 -9.81
C CYS A 228 15.28 0.10 -9.08
N THR A 229 16.14 0.73 -8.26
CA THR A 229 16.68 0.05 -7.08
C THR A 229 15.53 -0.15 -6.08
N PRO A 230 15.41 -1.32 -5.42
CA PRO A 230 14.36 -1.55 -4.43
C PRO A 230 14.42 -0.48 -3.33
N LYS A 231 13.53 0.50 -3.37
CA LYS A 231 13.36 1.48 -2.30
C LYS A 231 12.29 0.99 -1.33
N PRO A 232 12.49 1.08 -0.01
CA PRO A 232 11.44 0.83 0.96
C PRO A 232 10.44 1.99 0.89
N VAL A 233 9.52 1.97 -0.07
CA VAL A 233 8.36 2.86 -0.10
C VAL A 233 7.33 2.33 0.90
N ALA A 234 7.54 2.69 2.16
CA ALA A 234 6.59 2.42 3.21
C ALA A 234 5.42 3.40 3.07
N SER A 235 4.35 2.97 2.39
CA SER A 235 3.03 3.55 2.66
C SER A 235 2.57 3.05 4.02
N THR A 236 1.80 3.84 4.76
CA THR A 236 1.23 3.44 6.06
C THR A 236 0.49 2.09 5.97
N ILE A 237 -0.08 1.76 4.81
CA ILE A 237 -0.72 0.48 4.51
C ILE A 237 0.31 -0.67 4.45
N ASN A 238 1.38 -0.52 3.67
CA ASN A 238 2.45 -1.54 3.55
C ASN A 238 3.07 -1.84 4.92
N THR A 239 3.33 -0.76 5.64
CA THR A 239 3.81 -0.75 7.01
C THR A 239 2.89 -1.53 7.96
N LEU A 240 1.60 -1.18 7.99
CA LEU A 240 0.61 -1.81 8.86
C LEU A 240 0.48 -3.30 8.51
N ALA A 241 0.41 -3.63 7.22
CA ALA A 241 0.34 -5.01 6.76
C ALA A 241 1.56 -5.83 7.24
N GLY A 242 2.77 -5.30 7.07
CA GLY A 242 3.99 -5.96 7.52
C GLY A 242 4.09 -6.09 9.05
N ALA A 243 3.64 -5.08 9.79
CA ALA A 243 3.62 -5.10 11.25
C ALA A 243 2.60 -6.12 11.78
N LEU A 244 1.35 -6.06 11.31
CA LEU A 244 0.29 -7.00 11.72
C LEU A 244 0.63 -8.44 11.33
N TYR A 245 1.21 -8.66 10.15
CA TYR A 245 1.70 -9.98 9.76
C TYR A 245 2.70 -10.53 10.79
N LYS A 246 3.71 -9.75 11.18
CA LYS A 246 4.70 -10.16 12.18
C LYS A 246 4.09 -10.40 13.57
N VAL A 247 3.02 -9.70 13.93
CA VAL A 247 2.30 -9.87 15.20
C VAL A 247 1.45 -11.15 15.18
N PHE A 248 0.71 -11.40 14.10
CA PHE A 248 -0.26 -12.50 14.06
C PHE A 248 0.33 -13.84 13.64
N CYS A 249 1.42 -13.84 12.86
CA CYS A 249 2.10 -15.05 12.46
C CYS A 249 2.50 -15.92 13.66
N ALA A 250 2.26 -17.22 13.53
CA ALA A 250 2.64 -18.19 14.55
C ALA A 250 4.13 -18.09 14.85
N SER A 251 4.47 -18.08 16.13
CA SER A 251 5.84 -17.99 16.59
C SER A 251 6.08 -18.88 17.80
N PRO A 252 7.26 -19.54 17.89
CA PRO A 252 7.66 -20.20 19.13
C PRO A 252 8.01 -19.19 20.23
N ASP A 253 8.30 -17.93 19.88
CA ASP A 253 8.73 -16.91 20.82
C ASP A 253 7.58 -16.46 21.73
N GLN A 254 7.77 -16.59 23.05
CA GLN A 254 6.75 -16.23 24.04
C GLN A 254 6.35 -14.75 23.94
N ALA A 255 7.30 -13.82 23.73
CA ALA A 255 6.98 -12.40 23.65
C ALA A 255 6.06 -12.08 22.46
N ARG A 256 6.24 -12.75 21.31
CA ARG A 256 5.33 -12.63 20.16
C ARG A 256 3.97 -13.28 20.40
N LYS A 257 3.90 -14.39 21.14
CA LYS A 257 2.62 -14.97 21.56
C LYS A 257 1.83 -14.01 22.44
N GLU A 258 2.48 -13.39 23.42
CA GLU A 258 1.87 -12.36 24.27
C GLU A 258 1.46 -11.13 23.48
N MET A 259 2.27 -10.69 22.50
CA MET A 259 1.92 -9.56 21.63
C MET A 259 0.67 -9.85 20.79
N ARG A 260 0.55 -11.06 20.25
CA ARG A 260 -0.63 -11.51 19.50
C ARG A 260 -1.89 -11.53 20.37
N GLU A 261 -1.76 -12.09 21.56
CA GLU A 261 -2.81 -12.17 22.57
C GLU A 261 -3.24 -10.76 23.02
N ALA A 262 -2.28 -9.87 23.31
CA ALA A 262 -2.50 -8.47 23.65
C ALA A 262 -3.22 -7.72 22.54
N CYS A 263 -2.86 -7.96 21.28
CA CYS A 263 -3.51 -7.34 20.13
C CYS A 263 -4.99 -7.74 20.03
N PHE A 264 -5.30 -9.05 20.18
CA PHE A 264 -6.69 -9.52 20.17
C PHE A 264 -7.52 -8.88 21.29
N ASP A 265 -7.05 -8.92 22.53
CA ASP A 265 -7.80 -8.35 23.66
C ASP A 265 -7.90 -6.82 23.57
N TYR A 266 -6.85 -6.13 23.10
CA TYR A 266 -6.89 -4.68 22.88
C TYR A 266 -7.97 -4.30 21.88
N LEU A 267 -8.03 -4.99 20.74
CA LEU A 267 -9.07 -4.78 19.73
C LEU A 267 -10.47 -5.15 20.25
N SER A 268 -10.56 -6.10 21.18
CA SER A 268 -11.81 -6.52 21.81
C SER A 268 -12.38 -5.50 22.79
N LEU A 269 -11.61 -4.48 23.21
CA LEU A 269 -12.11 -3.40 24.07
C LEU A 269 -13.11 -2.46 23.37
N GLY A 270 -13.15 -2.46 22.04
CA GLY A 270 -14.05 -1.59 21.27
C GLY A 270 -13.65 -0.10 21.29
N GLY A 271 -14.53 0.75 20.74
CA GLY A 271 -14.33 2.20 20.67
C GLY A 271 -13.00 2.58 20.01
N VAL A 272 -12.25 3.52 20.60
CA VAL A 272 -10.96 3.99 20.06
C VAL A 272 -9.94 2.86 19.87
N PHE A 273 -10.02 1.80 20.68
CA PHE A 273 -9.08 0.67 20.62
C PHE A 273 -9.31 -0.22 19.39
N SER A 274 -10.52 -0.25 18.84
CA SER A 274 -10.86 -0.95 17.59
C SER A 274 -10.97 -0.01 16.39
N GLU A 275 -11.70 1.10 16.50
CA GLU A 275 -11.96 2.05 15.42
C GLU A 275 -10.66 2.68 14.89
N GLY A 276 -9.73 3.01 15.78
CA GLY A 276 -8.44 3.59 15.42
C GLY A 276 -7.62 2.67 14.49
N PRO A 277 -7.26 1.45 14.93
CA PRO A 277 -6.59 0.47 14.07
C PRO A 277 -7.36 0.11 12.80
N VAL A 278 -8.69 -0.04 12.89
CA VAL A 278 -9.53 -0.39 11.73
C VAL A 278 -9.59 0.77 10.72
N SER A 279 -9.56 2.03 11.17
CA SER A 279 -9.48 3.20 10.29
C SER A 279 -8.18 3.25 9.48
N LEU A 280 -7.07 2.77 10.06
CA LEU A 280 -5.78 2.63 9.39
C LEU A 280 -5.82 1.49 8.36
N LEU A 281 -6.36 0.33 8.76
CA LEU A 281 -6.47 -0.86 7.90
C LEU A 281 -7.37 -0.62 6.69
N SER A 282 -8.49 0.08 6.90
CA SER A 282 -9.44 0.45 5.85
C SER A 282 -8.95 1.55 4.91
N GLY A 283 -7.79 2.17 5.20
CA GLY A 283 -7.28 3.29 4.41
C GLY A 283 -8.08 4.60 4.57
N LEU A 284 -9.00 4.67 5.53
CA LEU A 284 -9.79 5.88 5.82
C LEU A 284 -9.00 6.90 6.63
N ASN A 285 -7.97 6.47 7.36
CA ASN A 285 -7.05 7.32 8.11
C ASN A 285 -5.60 6.96 7.79
N PRO A 286 -4.94 7.60 6.82
CA PRO A 286 -3.57 7.28 6.45
C PRO A 286 -2.52 7.95 7.35
N ARG A 287 -2.88 8.45 8.54
CA ARG A 287 -1.94 9.19 9.42
C ARG A 287 -0.94 8.24 10.08
N PRO A 288 0.36 8.34 9.77
CA PRO A 288 1.33 7.39 10.32
C PRO A 288 1.54 7.53 11.83
N LEU A 289 1.34 8.71 12.40
CA LEU A 289 1.38 8.92 13.85
C LEU A 289 0.32 8.05 14.58
N SER A 290 -0.88 7.95 14.00
CA SER A 290 -1.96 7.12 14.56
C SER A 290 -1.54 5.66 14.64
N LEU A 291 -0.86 5.17 13.60
CA LEU A 291 -0.31 3.81 13.57
C LEU A 291 0.69 3.60 14.71
N VAL A 292 1.67 4.49 14.87
CA VAL A 292 2.69 4.38 15.92
C VAL A 292 2.05 4.39 17.30
N CYS A 293 1.10 5.29 17.54
CA CYS A 293 0.37 5.38 18.82
C CYS A 293 -0.37 4.07 19.15
N HIS A 294 -1.16 3.53 18.23
CA HIS A 294 -1.88 2.27 18.48
C HIS A 294 -0.92 1.08 18.63
N PHE A 295 0.17 1.05 17.86
CA PHE A 295 1.14 -0.04 17.95
C PHE A 295 1.82 -0.08 19.33
N PHE A 296 2.25 1.07 19.87
CA PHE A 296 2.79 1.14 21.23
C PHE A 296 1.71 0.95 22.30
N ALA A 297 0.47 1.40 22.07
CA ALA A 297 -0.63 1.18 23.00
C ALA A 297 -0.91 -0.32 23.19
N VAL A 298 -0.92 -1.12 22.11
CA VAL A 298 -1.01 -2.59 22.18
C VAL A 298 0.17 -3.17 22.96
N ALA A 299 1.38 -2.66 22.74
CA ALA A 299 2.56 -3.18 23.41
C ALA A 299 2.52 -2.90 24.94
N ILE A 300 2.16 -1.67 25.33
CA ILE A 300 1.99 -1.27 26.74
C ILE A 300 0.85 -2.06 27.38
N PHE A 301 -0.27 -2.24 26.67
CA PHE A 301 -1.39 -3.06 27.14
C PHE A 301 -0.95 -4.51 27.39
N GLY A 302 -0.16 -5.10 26.50
CA GLY A 302 0.43 -6.43 26.69
C GLY A 302 1.34 -6.52 27.92
N VAL A 303 2.16 -5.50 28.18
CA VAL A 303 2.96 -5.43 29.42
C VAL A 303 2.05 -5.35 30.64
N GLY A 304 1.02 -4.51 30.63
CA GLY A 304 0.04 -4.41 31.71
C GLY A 304 -0.62 -5.75 32.04
N ARG A 305 -1.03 -6.50 31.02
CA ARG A 305 -1.58 -7.87 31.15
C ARG A 305 -0.61 -8.84 31.82
N LEU A 306 0.69 -8.71 31.57
CA LEU A 306 1.71 -9.57 32.16
C LEU A 306 2.00 -9.21 33.62
N LEU A 307 1.97 -7.92 33.97
CA LEU A 307 2.35 -7.44 35.29
C LEU A 307 1.21 -7.49 36.32
N LEU A 308 -0.05 -7.60 35.89
CA LEU A 308 -1.20 -7.69 36.78
C LEU A 308 -1.58 -9.15 37.10
N PRO A 309 -2.13 -9.43 38.30
CA PRO A 309 -2.21 -8.52 39.46
C PRO A 309 -0.86 -8.35 40.18
N PHE A 310 0.09 -9.28 40.01
CA PHE A 310 1.41 -9.22 40.64
C PHE A 310 2.55 -9.37 39.62
N PRO A 311 3.55 -8.48 39.65
CA PRO A 311 4.73 -8.60 38.80
C PRO A 311 5.65 -9.71 39.32
N SER A 312 6.21 -10.51 38.41
CA SER A 312 7.29 -11.45 38.71
C SER A 312 8.50 -11.19 37.80
N PRO A 313 9.73 -11.53 38.21
CA PRO A 313 10.92 -11.31 37.37
C PRO A 313 10.79 -11.92 35.97
N LYS A 314 10.20 -13.12 35.86
CA LYS A 314 9.92 -13.77 34.58
C LYS A 314 8.92 -12.96 33.73
N ARG A 315 7.82 -12.47 34.33
CA ARG A 315 6.80 -11.66 33.63
C ARG A 315 7.35 -10.31 33.19
N MET A 316 8.15 -9.66 34.04
CA MET A 316 8.85 -8.41 33.70
C MET A 316 9.81 -8.61 32.54
N TRP A 317 10.57 -9.71 32.53
CA TRP A 317 11.47 -10.05 31.44
C TRP A 317 10.72 -10.26 30.11
N ILE A 318 9.60 -10.98 30.13
CA ILE A 318 8.76 -11.15 28.93
C ILE A 318 8.19 -9.80 28.47
N GLY A 319 7.75 -8.95 29.39
CA GLY A 319 7.28 -7.60 29.07
C GLY A 319 8.36 -6.73 28.39
N ALA A 320 9.59 -6.75 28.91
CA ALA A 320 10.72 -6.05 28.29
C ALA A 320 11.03 -6.58 26.88
N ARG A 321 10.97 -7.91 26.70
CA ARG A 321 11.13 -8.54 25.37
C ARG A 321 10.00 -8.16 24.42
N LEU A 322 8.76 -8.05 24.89
CA LEU A 322 7.62 -7.62 24.10
C LEU A 322 7.83 -6.19 23.56
N ILE A 323 8.23 -5.24 24.41
CA ILE A 323 8.54 -3.87 23.99
C ILE A 323 9.71 -3.82 23.01
N SER A 324 10.76 -4.62 23.25
CA SER A 324 11.90 -4.75 22.34
C SER A 324 11.47 -5.29 20.96
N SER A 325 10.63 -6.34 20.93
CA SER A 325 10.08 -6.89 19.69
C SER A 325 9.19 -5.89 18.95
N ALA A 326 8.34 -5.16 19.67
CA ALA A 326 7.51 -4.10 19.11
C ALA A 326 8.39 -3.01 18.46
N SER A 327 9.40 -2.55 19.20
CA SER A 327 10.38 -1.56 18.74
C SER A 327 11.11 -2.02 17.47
N GLY A 328 11.53 -3.28 17.41
CA GLY A 328 12.18 -3.88 16.23
C GLY A 328 11.27 -3.98 14.99
N ILE A 329 9.95 -3.93 15.17
CA ILE A 329 8.99 -3.86 14.07
C ILE A 329 8.81 -2.42 13.60
N ILE A 330 8.51 -1.49 14.53
CA ILE A 330 8.08 -0.12 14.20
C ILE A 330 9.23 0.84 13.89
N PHE A 331 10.44 0.68 14.44
CA PHE A 331 11.53 1.61 14.15
C PHE A 331 12.04 1.56 12.70
N PRO A 332 12.20 0.39 12.07
CA PRO A 332 12.51 0.33 10.64
C PRO A 332 11.47 1.06 9.78
N ILE A 333 10.20 1.00 10.18
CA ILE A 333 9.09 1.72 9.54
C ILE A 333 9.29 3.23 9.65
N ILE A 334 9.46 3.75 10.88
CA ILE A 334 9.65 5.19 11.13
C ILE A 334 10.85 5.73 10.33
N ARG A 335 11.90 4.92 10.20
CA ARG A 335 13.09 5.26 9.41
C ARG A 335 12.80 5.32 7.92
N ALA A 336 12.02 4.37 7.40
CA ALA A 336 11.67 4.30 5.98
C ALA A 336 10.69 5.40 5.55
N GLU A 337 9.69 5.73 6.39
CA GLU A 337 8.74 6.82 6.11
C GLU A 337 9.35 8.22 6.35
N GLY A 338 10.44 8.28 7.11
CA GLY A 338 11.13 9.51 7.46
C GLY A 338 10.54 10.15 8.72
N PHE A 339 11.36 10.21 9.78
CA PHE A 339 10.94 10.68 11.10
C PHE A 339 10.31 12.09 11.06
N ARG A 340 10.89 13.02 10.29
CA ARG A 340 10.36 14.40 10.19
C ARG A 340 9.04 14.44 9.42
N GLN A 341 8.92 13.66 8.35
CA GLN A 341 7.70 13.55 7.56
C GLN A 341 6.54 12.98 8.39
N MET A 342 6.85 12.02 9.26
CA MET A 342 5.89 11.31 10.10
C MET A 342 5.39 12.13 11.30
N PHE A 343 6.29 12.80 12.02
CA PHE A 343 5.96 13.52 13.25
C PHE A 343 5.78 15.04 13.05
N PHE A 344 6.27 15.60 11.94
CA PHE A 344 6.22 17.03 11.62
C PHE A 344 5.89 17.29 10.13
N PRO A 345 4.75 16.79 9.61
CA PRO A 345 4.43 16.87 8.18
C PRO A 345 4.37 18.31 7.63
N VAL A 346 4.00 19.29 8.46
CA VAL A 346 3.92 20.72 8.12
C VAL A 346 5.28 21.35 7.78
N THR A 347 6.39 20.66 8.08
CA THR A 347 7.76 21.13 7.81
C THR A 347 8.34 20.62 6.49
N VAL A 348 7.57 19.86 5.69
CA VAL A 348 8.02 19.24 4.44
C VAL A 348 7.65 20.14 3.25
N PRO A 349 8.62 20.65 2.45
CA PRO A 349 8.36 21.57 1.34
C PRO A 349 7.39 21.06 0.27
N ALA A 350 7.26 19.74 0.11
CA ALA A 350 6.38 19.12 -0.89
C ALA A 350 4.88 19.40 -0.68
N TYR A 351 4.46 19.74 0.55
CA TYR A 351 3.08 20.14 0.85
C TYR A 351 2.75 21.59 0.46
N TYR A 352 3.77 22.42 0.19
CA TYR A 352 3.61 23.84 -0.16
C TYR A 352 3.76 24.12 -1.65
N ARG A 353 3.77 23.09 -2.52
CA ARG A 353 3.66 23.34 -3.96
C ARG A 353 2.24 23.82 -4.25
N ALA A 354 2.06 25.13 -4.24
CA ALA A 354 0.91 25.76 -4.88
C ALA A 354 0.84 25.24 -6.34
N PRO A 355 -0.37 24.96 -6.86
CA PRO A 355 -0.51 24.62 -8.27
C PRO A 355 0.11 25.75 -9.11
N PRO A 356 0.77 25.44 -10.25
CA PRO A 356 1.29 26.47 -11.13
C PRO A 356 0.15 27.44 -11.50
N SER A 357 0.40 28.75 -11.38
CA SER A 357 -0.54 29.76 -11.83
C SER A 357 -0.81 29.55 -13.33
N LYS A 358 -2.10 29.54 -13.69
CA LYS A 358 -2.56 29.41 -15.07
C LYS A 358 -1.98 30.48 -15.98
#